data_AF-A0A1Z8NW60-F1
#
_entry.id   AF-A0A1Z8NW60-F1
#
_cell.length_a   1.000
_cell.length_b   1.000
_cell.length_c   1.000
_cell.angle_alpha   90.00
_cell.angle_beta   90.00
_cell.angle_gamma   90.00
#
_symmetry.space_group_name_H-M   'P 1'
#
loop_
_entity.id
_entity.type
_entity.pdbx_description
1 polymer ?
#
loop_
_entity_poly.entity_id
_entity_poly.type
_entity_poly.pdbx_seq_one_letter_code
_entity_poly.pdbx_strand_id
1 'polypeptide(L)'
;MTLRFCLSIVLMIAINSALAGEEVRVLSSEGRLSSDLGGTQAARMDFNFGTTRAWLLDDGQWKIEGDVIHRSGFCGTYQLGIQFGTGSPGCANVRWLSAPIFATKRLQCNGAGAFHSGSNYSFSAKQSFDEINCAQRVIKCKGKCN
;
A
#
# COMPACT_ATOMS: atom_id res chain seq x y z
N MET A 1 35.16 60.30 6.60
CA MET A 1 34.69 59.01 7.14
C MET A 1 33.23 58.86 6.74
N THR A 2 32.98 58.28 5.56
CA THR A 2 31.64 58.13 4.97
C THR A 2 31.45 56.66 4.65
N LEU A 3 30.69 56.01 5.53
CA LEU A 3 30.44 54.58 5.56
C LEU A 3 29.40 54.22 4.49
N ARG A 4 29.83 53.58 3.40
CA ARG A 4 28.94 53.04 2.35
C ARG A 4 28.43 51.67 2.77
N PHE A 5 27.18 51.60 3.23
CA PHE A 5 26.44 50.35 3.40
C PHE A 5 26.05 49.81 2.01
N CYS A 6 26.71 48.74 1.55
CA CYS A 6 26.22 47.95 0.42
C CYS A 6 25.12 47.01 0.93
N LEU A 7 23.88 47.31 0.54
CA LEU A 7 22.69 46.52 0.79
C LEU A 7 22.67 45.33 -0.18
N SER A 8 23.22 44.18 0.23
CA SER A 8 23.13 42.95 -0.56
C SER A 8 21.76 42.29 -0.35
N ILE A 9 20.87 42.45 -1.33
CA ILE A 9 19.60 41.73 -1.42
C ILE A 9 19.91 40.28 -1.80
N VAL A 10 19.83 39.37 -0.83
CA VAL A 10 19.86 37.93 -1.08
C VAL A 10 18.47 37.50 -1.55
N LEU A 11 18.33 37.35 -2.86
CA LEU A 11 17.14 36.79 -3.50
C LEU A 11 17.09 35.27 -3.20
N MET A 12 16.34 34.89 -2.17
CA MET A 12 15.98 33.50 -1.89
C MET A 12 15.04 33.00 -3.00
N ILE A 13 15.60 32.41 -4.05
CA ILE A 13 14.81 31.63 -5.01
C ILE A 13 14.36 30.36 -4.30
N ALA A 14 13.12 30.37 -3.80
CA ALA A 14 12.46 29.17 -3.34
C ALA A 14 12.27 28.23 -4.55
N ILE A 15 13.09 27.19 -4.61
CA ILE A 15 12.97 26.12 -5.60
C ILE A 15 11.69 25.34 -5.23
N ASN A 16 10.56 25.74 -5.81
CA ASN A 16 9.34 24.93 -5.80
C ASN A 16 9.63 23.65 -6.59
N SER A 17 10.13 22.64 -5.87
CA SER A 17 10.40 21.32 -6.41
C SER A 17 9.07 20.60 -6.61
N ALA A 18 8.32 20.98 -7.65
CA ALA A 18 7.14 20.26 -8.10
C ALA A 18 7.55 19.00 -8.89
N LEU A 19 8.49 18.21 -8.35
CA LEU A 19 8.76 16.87 -8.86
C LEU A 19 7.49 16.04 -8.63
N ALA A 20 7.06 15.31 -9.65
CA ALA A 20 6.01 14.31 -9.53
C ALA A 20 6.48 13.24 -8.52
N GLY A 21 6.14 13.45 -7.24
CA GLY A 21 6.56 12.58 -6.16
C GLY A 21 5.93 11.21 -6.30
N GLU A 22 6.70 10.18 -5.98
CA GLU A 22 6.14 8.87 -5.67
C GLU A 22 5.75 8.86 -4.19
N GLU A 23 4.48 8.55 -3.91
CA GLU A 23 3.98 8.41 -2.56
C GLU A 23 3.66 6.93 -2.29
N VAL A 24 4.08 6.41 -1.13
CA VAL A 24 3.78 5.05 -0.70
C VAL A 24 3.09 5.08 0.66
N ARG A 25 1.88 4.52 0.73
CA ARG A 25 1.10 4.37 1.97
C ARG A 25 1.00 2.90 2.31
N VAL A 26 1.36 2.57 3.53
CA VAL A 26 1.33 1.19 4.03
C VAL A 26 0.42 1.07 5.24
N LEU A 27 -0.24 -0.08 5.37
CA LEU A 27 -0.96 -0.44 6.57
C LEU A 27 -0.86 -1.96 6.76
N SER A 28 -0.43 -2.37 7.94
CA SER A 28 -0.31 -3.79 8.30
C SER A 28 -1.57 -4.27 9.01
N SER A 29 -1.86 -5.57 8.89
CA SER A 29 -2.97 -6.23 9.56
C SER A 29 -2.61 -7.68 9.86
N GLU A 30 -3.08 -8.16 11.00
CA GLU A 30 -2.98 -9.57 11.36
C GLU A 30 -3.96 -10.40 10.54
N GLY A 31 -3.54 -11.60 10.19
CA GLY A 31 -4.37 -12.60 9.55
C GLY A 31 -5.34 -13.22 10.54
N ARG A 32 -6.58 -13.40 10.10
CA ARG A 32 -7.57 -14.22 10.80
C ARG A 32 -7.84 -15.44 9.95
N LEU A 33 -7.54 -16.62 10.48
CA LEU A 33 -7.95 -17.86 9.84
C LEU A 33 -9.48 -17.94 9.84
N SER A 34 -10.05 -17.99 8.65
CA SER A 34 -11.45 -18.29 8.45
C SER A 34 -11.57 -19.82 8.39
N SER A 35 -11.75 -20.41 9.55
CA SER A 35 -11.99 -21.85 9.73
C SER A 35 -13.40 -22.03 10.25
N ASP A 36 -14.41 -21.78 9.41
CA ASP A 36 -15.77 -22.20 9.74
C ASP A 36 -16.60 -22.38 8.47
N LEU A 37 -17.52 -23.36 8.51
CA LEU A 37 -18.34 -23.97 7.44
C LEU A 37 -17.87 -25.39 7.02
N GLY A 38 -18.08 -26.37 7.91
CA GLY A 38 -17.83 -27.80 7.67
C GLY A 38 -17.94 -28.27 6.21
N GLY A 39 -16.84 -28.84 5.71
CA GLY A 39 -16.65 -29.28 4.33
C GLY A 39 -15.16 -29.18 3.94
N THR A 40 -14.79 -29.70 2.76
CA THR A 40 -13.41 -29.67 2.21
C THR A 40 -13.00 -28.28 1.68
N GLN A 41 -13.35 -27.21 2.39
CA GLN A 41 -13.05 -25.85 1.95
C GLN A 41 -11.58 -25.52 2.25
N ALA A 42 -10.87 -25.00 1.24
CA ALA A 42 -9.47 -24.61 1.34
C ALA A 42 -9.26 -23.62 2.49
N ALA A 43 -8.15 -23.76 3.23
CA ALA A 43 -7.87 -22.87 4.34
C ALA A 43 -7.68 -21.44 3.83
N ARG A 44 -8.31 -20.48 4.51
CA ARG A 44 -8.31 -19.07 4.13
C ARG A 44 -7.90 -18.18 5.29
N MET A 45 -7.04 -17.22 4.99
CA MET A 45 -6.63 -16.18 5.92
C MET A 45 -7.12 -14.82 5.44
N ASP A 46 -7.92 -14.14 6.26
CA ASP A 46 -8.48 -12.83 5.98
C ASP A 46 -7.69 -11.72 6.68
N PHE A 47 -7.49 -10.61 5.97
CA PHE A 47 -6.77 -9.42 6.44
C PHE A 47 -7.63 -8.17 6.25
N ASN A 48 -7.73 -7.33 7.28
CA ASN A 48 -8.54 -6.12 7.25
C ASN A 48 -7.68 -4.87 7.53
N PHE A 49 -7.67 -3.95 6.57
CA PHE A 49 -6.91 -2.70 6.60
C PHE A 49 -7.84 -1.46 6.67
N GLY A 50 -9.05 -1.61 7.20
CA GLY A 50 -10.07 -0.57 7.23
C GLY A 50 -10.81 -0.47 5.90
N THR A 51 -10.43 0.48 5.04
CA THR A 51 -11.09 0.70 3.73
C THR A 51 -10.69 -0.33 2.67
N THR A 52 -9.77 -1.24 3.00
CA THR A 52 -9.27 -2.28 2.12
C THR A 52 -9.25 -3.59 2.87
N ARG A 53 -9.55 -4.68 2.18
CA ARG A 53 -9.52 -6.04 2.72
C ARG A 53 -8.85 -6.98 1.74
N ALA A 54 -8.24 -8.03 2.26
CA ALA A 54 -7.61 -9.06 1.46
C ALA A 54 -7.88 -10.44 2.06
N TRP A 55 -7.69 -11.46 1.24
CA TRP A 55 -7.61 -12.84 1.71
C TRP A 55 -6.54 -13.60 0.94
N LEU A 56 -6.00 -14.63 1.59
CA LEU A 56 -5.01 -15.58 1.05
C LEU A 56 -5.55 -17.00 1.28
N LEU A 57 -5.50 -17.84 0.25
CA LEU A 57 -5.75 -19.27 0.34
C LEU A 57 -4.43 -20.03 0.56
N ASP A 58 -4.54 -21.22 1.14
CA ASP A 58 -3.42 -22.17 1.33
C ASP A 58 -2.68 -22.53 0.05
N ASP A 59 -3.36 -22.50 -1.10
CA ASP A 59 -2.76 -22.74 -2.40
C ASP A 59 -1.93 -21.56 -2.94
N GLY A 60 -1.93 -20.41 -2.26
CA GLY A 60 -1.20 -19.20 -2.64
C GLY A 60 -1.99 -18.19 -3.47
N GLN A 61 -3.24 -18.49 -3.84
CA GLN A 61 -4.14 -17.51 -4.46
C GLN A 61 -4.57 -16.46 -3.43
N TRP A 62 -4.60 -15.21 -3.85
CA TRP A 62 -5.04 -14.13 -2.98
C TRP A 62 -5.82 -13.07 -3.76
N LYS A 63 -6.64 -12.31 -3.03
CA LYS A 63 -7.36 -11.15 -3.55
C LYS A 63 -7.20 -9.97 -2.61
N ILE A 64 -7.14 -8.76 -3.16
CA ILE A 64 -7.23 -7.51 -2.42
C ILE A 64 -8.27 -6.59 -3.07
N GLU A 65 -9.08 -5.95 -2.24
CA GLU A 65 -10.08 -4.99 -2.72
C GLU A 65 -10.38 -3.89 -1.71
N GLY A 66 -10.78 -2.73 -2.20
CA GLY A 66 -11.16 -1.60 -1.36
C GLY A 66 -11.05 -0.24 -2.05
N ASP A 67 -11.47 0.78 -1.33
CA ASP A 67 -11.43 2.16 -1.80
C ASP A 67 -10.03 2.78 -1.62
N VAL A 68 -9.53 3.36 -2.72
CA VAL A 68 -8.30 4.14 -2.76
C VAL A 68 -8.66 5.61 -2.93
N ILE A 69 -8.43 6.38 -1.87
CA ILE A 69 -8.77 7.80 -1.81
C ILE A 69 -7.70 8.63 -2.52
N HIS A 70 -8.17 9.56 -3.35
CA HIS A 70 -7.36 10.59 -3.98
C HIS A 70 -7.93 11.95 -3.60
N ARG A 71 -7.10 12.84 -3.07
CA ARG A 71 -7.53 14.18 -2.59
C ARG A 71 -6.98 15.32 -3.42
N SER A 72 -6.08 15.05 -4.37
CA SER A 72 -5.45 16.10 -5.18
C SER A 72 -6.42 16.58 -6.27
N GLY A 73 -6.38 17.89 -6.58
CA GLY A 73 -7.10 18.46 -7.72
C GLY A 73 -6.51 18.07 -9.09
N PHE A 74 -5.34 17.44 -9.11
CA PHE A 74 -4.63 16.96 -10.30
C PHE A 74 -4.49 15.45 -10.31
N CYS A 75 -4.21 14.86 -11.46
CA CYS A 75 -4.16 13.42 -11.62
C CYS A 75 -2.96 12.72 -10.92
N GLY A 76 -3.23 11.53 -10.40
CA GLY A 76 -2.25 10.55 -9.92
C GLY A 76 -2.60 9.13 -10.35
N THR A 77 -1.59 8.29 -10.59
CA THR A 77 -1.77 6.86 -10.88
C THR A 77 -1.54 6.05 -9.62
N TYR A 78 -2.57 5.36 -9.15
CA TYR A 78 -2.55 4.56 -7.94
C TYR A 78 -2.45 3.07 -8.27
N GLN A 79 -1.63 2.36 -7.50
CA GLN A 79 -1.52 0.91 -7.52
C GLN A 79 -1.81 0.38 -6.12
N LEU A 80 -2.65 -0.65 -6.05
CA LEU A 80 -2.94 -1.36 -4.80
C LEU A 80 -2.29 -2.74 -4.85
N GLY A 81 -1.50 -3.04 -3.83
CA GLY A 81 -0.79 -4.31 -3.68
C GLY A 81 -0.73 -4.79 -2.24
N ILE A 82 -0.15 -5.97 -2.08
CA ILE A 82 -0.02 -6.63 -0.79
C ILE A 82 1.35 -7.31 -0.68
N GLN A 83 1.83 -7.45 0.55
CA GLN A 83 2.91 -8.35 0.92
C GLN A 83 2.51 -9.17 2.14
N PHE A 84 3.00 -10.39 2.22
CA PHE A 84 2.74 -11.33 3.32
C PHE A 84 4.02 -11.54 4.13
N GLY A 85 3.87 -11.83 5.42
CA GLY A 85 4.99 -12.01 6.32
C GLY A 85 4.63 -12.65 7.64
N THR A 86 5.67 -12.91 8.42
CA THR A 86 5.60 -13.46 9.77
C THR A 86 6.16 -12.42 10.74
N GLY A 87 5.39 -12.05 11.76
CA GLY A 87 5.78 -11.07 12.76
C GLY A 87 5.30 -11.41 14.16
N SER A 88 5.63 -10.55 15.12
CA SER A 88 5.04 -10.56 16.46
C SER A 88 3.61 -10.00 16.44
N PRO A 89 2.81 -10.22 17.51
CA PRO A 89 1.45 -9.68 17.59
C PRO A 89 1.36 -8.19 17.27
N GLY A 90 0.30 -7.79 16.56
CA GLY A 90 0.12 -6.46 15.97
C GLY A 90 0.96 -6.21 14.72
N CYS A 91 1.54 -7.25 14.13
CA CYS A 91 2.48 -7.15 13.00
C CYS A 91 3.69 -6.25 13.27
N ALA A 92 4.30 -6.43 14.44
CA ALA A 92 5.60 -5.88 14.76
C ALA A 92 6.74 -6.79 14.26
N ASN A 93 7.91 -6.21 13.95
CA ASN A 93 9.13 -6.93 13.55
C ASN A 93 8.91 -7.96 12.41
N VAL A 94 8.07 -7.61 11.44
CA VAL A 94 7.65 -8.55 10.39
C VAL A 94 8.81 -8.86 9.45
N ARG A 95 9.06 -10.16 9.25
CA ARG A 95 9.85 -10.68 8.13
C ARG A 95 8.94 -10.85 6.93
N TRP A 96 9.07 -9.97 5.94
CA TRP A 96 8.30 -10.04 4.70
C TRP A 96 8.84 -11.14 3.78
N LEU A 97 7.93 -11.94 3.21
CA LEU A 97 8.29 -13.07 2.34
C LEU A 97 8.76 -12.62 0.94
N SER A 98 8.31 -11.45 0.49
CA SER A 98 8.65 -10.87 -0.81
C SER A 98 8.40 -9.36 -0.82
N ALA A 99 8.82 -8.70 -1.91
CA ALA A 99 8.41 -7.33 -2.21
C ALA A 99 6.89 -7.25 -2.49
N PRO A 100 6.26 -6.07 -2.34
CA PRO A 100 4.83 -5.91 -2.61
C PRO A 100 4.43 -6.34 -4.02
N ILE A 101 3.38 -7.16 -4.12
CA ILE A 101 2.78 -7.58 -5.38
C ILE A 101 1.56 -6.68 -5.64
N PHE A 102 1.61 -5.89 -6.71
CA PHE A 102 0.52 -4.98 -7.09
C PHE A 102 -0.50 -5.68 -7.98
N ALA A 103 -1.77 -5.71 -7.56
CA ALA A 103 -2.86 -6.36 -8.30
C ALA A 103 -3.64 -5.40 -9.22
N THR A 104 -3.54 -4.09 -8.98
CA THR A 104 -4.33 -3.10 -9.73
C THR A 104 -3.51 -1.86 -10.04
N LYS A 105 -3.96 -1.11 -11.06
CA LYS A 105 -3.43 0.20 -11.45
C LYS A 105 -4.54 1.06 -12.02
N ARG A 106 -4.80 2.23 -11.43
CA ARG A 106 -5.86 3.16 -11.89
C ARG A 106 -5.36 4.60 -11.91
N LEU A 107 -5.77 5.35 -12.92
CA LEU A 107 -5.63 6.80 -12.95
C LEU A 107 -6.81 7.43 -12.19
N GLN A 108 -6.51 8.39 -11.31
CA GLN A 108 -7.48 9.14 -10.52
C GLN A 108 -7.16 10.63 -10.65
N CYS A 109 -8.18 11.47 -10.80
CA CYS A 109 -8.05 12.91 -11.03
C CYS A 109 -9.12 13.67 -10.23
N ASN A 110 -8.91 14.97 -10.03
CA ASN A 110 -9.92 15.91 -9.53
C ASN A 110 -10.55 15.45 -8.19
N GLY A 111 -9.76 14.87 -7.29
CA GLY A 111 -10.22 14.41 -5.98
C GLY A 111 -11.11 13.16 -6.01
N ALA A 112 -11.19 12.45 -7.14
CA ALA A 112 -12.02 11.26 -7.25
C ALA A 112 -11.28 10.01 -6.72
N GLY A 113 -11.79 9.46 -5.61
CA GLY A 113 -11.46 8.11 -5.16
C GLY A 113 -11.90 7.03 -6.17
N ALA A 114 -11.32 5.85 -6.08
CA ALA A 114 -11.75 4.71 -6.90
C ALA A 114 -11.70 3.41 -6.10
N PHE A 115 -12.63 2.50 -6.40
CA PHE A 115 -12.57 1.13 -5.90
C PHE A 115 -11.54 0.32 -6.68
N HIS A 116 -10.65 -0.37 -5.99
CA HIS A 116 -9.67 -1.29 -6.56
C HIS A 116 -10.08 -2.71 -6.18
N SER A 117 -10.01 -3.65 -7.13
CA SER A 117 -10.16 -5.08 -6.85
C SER A 117 -9.26 -5.84 -7.81
N GLY A 118 -8.43 -6.72 -7.25
CA GLY A 118 -7.54 -7.55 -8.05
C GLY A 118 -7.08 -8.76 -7.25
N SER A 119 -6.64 -9.77 -7.98
CA SER A 119 -6.09 -11.01 -7.43
C SER A 119 -4.75 -11.32 -8.08
N ASN A 120 -3.98 -12.16 -7.43
CA ASN A 120 -2.78 -12.76 -8.00
C ASN A 120 -2.46 -14.07 -7.27
N TYR A 121 -1.34 -14.66 -7.64
CA TYR A 121 -0.76 -15.82 -6.99
C TYR A 121 0.56 -15.44 -6.34
N SER A 122 0.86 -16.01 -5.17
CA SER A 122 2.16 -15.85 -4.51
C SER A 122 2.74 -17.20 -4.14
N PHE A 123 3.84 -17.56 -4.82
CA PHE A 123 4.56 -18.80 -4.57
C PHE A 123 5.16 -18.85 -3.17
N SER A 124 5.74 -17.73 -2.70
CA SER A 124 6.29 -17.65 -1.34
C SER A 124 5.19 -17.75 -0.28
N ALA A 125 4.00 -17.19 -0.55
CA ALA A 125 2.90 -17.28 0.39
C ALA A 125 2.35 -18.71 0.49
N LYS A 126 2.26 -19.43 -0.64
CA LYS A 126 1.93 -20.86 -0.64
C LYS A 126 2.90 -21.68 0.20
N GLN A 127 4.20 -21.47 0.03
CA GLN A 127 5.22 -22.26 0.75
C GLN A 127 5.23 -22.01 2.26
N SER A 128 4.78 -20.85 2.70
CA SER A 128 4.83 -20.43 4.11
C SER A 128 3.45 -20.14 4.68
N PHE A 129 2.37 -20.69 4.11
CA PHE A 129 1.01 -20.33 4.49
C PHE A 129 0.76 -20.45 5.99
N ASP A 130 1.19 -21.56 6.60
CA ASP A 130 1.01 -21.85 8.02
C ASP A 130 1.84 -20.92 8.94
N GLU A 131 2.88 -20.28 8.42
CA GLU A 131 3.73 -19.33 9.16
C GLU A 131 3.26 -17.87 9.01
N ILE A 132 2.39 -17.59 8.04
CA ILE A 132 1.92 -16.22 7.80
C ILE A 132 0.95 -15.84 8.91
N ASN A 133 1.20 -14.70 9.53
CA ASN A 133 0.26 -14.09 10.45
C ASN A 133 0.04 -12.61 10.17
N CYS A 134 0.76 -12.06 9.19
CA CYS A 134 0.76 -10.64 8.87
C CYS A 134 0.69 -10.40 7.37
N ALA A 135 -0.06 -9.38 6.99
CA ALA A 135 0.02 -8.80 5.67
C ALA A 135 0.16 -7.28 5.78
N GLN A 136 0.72 -6.67 4.74
CA GLN A 136 0.75 -5.22 4.58
C GLN A 136 0.15 -4.83 3.23
N ARG A 137 -0.90 -4.03 3.30
CA ARG A 137 -1.44 -3.32 2.15
C ARG A 137 -0.47 -2.22 1.75
N VAL A 138 -0.14 -2.14 0.46
CA VAL A 138 0.70 -1.10 -0.11
C VAL A 138 -0.07 -0.36 -1.19
N ILE A 139 -0.27 0.95 -0.98
CA ILE A 139 -0.80 1.86 -1.99
C ILE A 139 0.37 2.69 -2.49
N LYS A 140 0.68 2.56 -3.78
CA LYS A 140 1.72 3.34 -4.45
C LYS A 140 1.06 4.32 -5.40
N CYS A 141 1.38 5.60 -5.28
CA CYS A 141 0.91 6.64 -6.17
C CYS A 141 2.07 7.32 -6.89
N LYS A 142 1.92 7.57 -8.19
CA LYS A 142 2.82 8.40 -9.00
C LYS A 142 2.05 9.58 -9.58
N GLY A 143 2.60 10.79 -9.50
CA GLY A 143 1.98 12.01 -10.04
C GLY A 143 1.65 13.00 -8.94
N LYS A 144 0.48 13.64 -9.02
CA LYS A 144 -0.02 14.53 -7.97
C LYS A 144 -0.92 13.74 -7.03
N CYS A 145 -0.30 13.10 -6.07
CA CYS A 145 -0.95 12.33 -5.01
C CYS A 145 -1.43 13.26 -3.89
N ASN A 146 -2.50 12.89 -3.18
CA ASN A 146 -2.85 13.44 -1.86
C ASN A 146 -3.88 12.53 -1.16
#